data_AF-A0A7X6A486-F1
#
_entry.id   AF-A0A7X6A486-F1
#
_cell.length_a   1.000
_cell.length_b   1.000
_cell.length_c   1.000
_cell.angle_alpha   90.00
_cell.angle_beta   90.00
_cell.angle_gamma   90.00
#
_symmetry.space_group_name_H-M   'P 1'
#
loop_
_entity.id
_entity.type
_entity.pdbx_description
1 polymer ?
#
loop_
_entity_poly.entity_id
_entity_poly.type
_entity_poly.pdbx_seq_one_letter_code
_entity_poly.pdbx_strand_id
1 'polypeptide(L)'
;MPPLDLQEGSVEAGLDALDTPVNATEGSRVRRIAARLLPPVGAIVVLVALWQALWAAAFWPEFKLPAPVDVWAQIWQLVTTGKILELFWVSVHRAVIGFAISLLIAVPLGLAIANIRVVRRGIGPLVSGLQSLPSVAWVPAAILWFGLNDRAIYWVVLLGAVPSIANGLVSGLDQVPPILPRVGKALGAGRVGGIRYILLPAALPGFLGGLKQAGRSRGGR
;
A
#
# COMPACT_ATOMS: atom_id res chain seq x y z
N MET A 1 15.00 10.11 -77.70
CA MET A 1 14.93 9.84 -76.25
C MET A 1 14.97 11.18 -75.54
N PRO A 2 14.02 11.52 -74.68
CA PRO A 2 14.15 12.68 -73.80
C PRO A 2 15.31 12.44 -72.81
N PRO A 3 15.98 13.50 -72.32
CA PRO A 3 17.04 13.38 -71.33
C PRO A 3 16.48 12.90 -69.98
N LEU A 4 17.31 12.17 -69.21
CA LEU A 4 16.93 11.50 -67.97
C LEU A 4 16.97 12.42 -66.73
N ASP A 5 17.54 13.61 -66.88
CA ASP A 5 17.74 14.64 -65.86
C ASP A 5 16.43 15.18 -65.27
N LEU A 6 15.41 15.40 -66.09
CA LEU A 6 14.09 15.86 -65.65
C LEU A 6 13.40 14.85 -64.72
N GLN A 7 13.73 13.57 -64.84
CA GLN A 7 13.10 12.51 -64.07
C GLN A 7 13.73 12.40 -62.68
N GLU A 8 15.05 12.51 -62.56
CA GLU A 8 15.77 12.54 -61.28
C GLU A 8 15.33 13.74 -60.43
N GLY A 9 15.35 14.97 -60.97
CA GLY A 9 14.90 16.16 -60.23
C GLY A 9 13.42 16.12 -59.80
N SER A 10 12.55 15.42 -60.55
CA SER A 10 11.15 15.20 -60.15
C SER A 10 11.00 14.18 -59.01
N VAL A 11 11.91 13.20 -58.94
CA VAL A 11 11.95 12.18 -57.90
C VAL A 11 12.57 12.74 -56.63
N GLU A 12 13.65 13.53 -56.72
CA GLU A 12 14.23 14.26 -55.58
C GLU A 12 13.22 15.23 -54.98
N ALA A 13 12.53 16.06 -55.79
CA ALA A 13 11.46 16.93 -55.29
C ALA A 13 10.27 16.16 -54.67
N GLY A 14 10.01 14.94 -55.14
CA GLY A 14 9.02 14.03 -54.55
C GLY A 14 9.46 13.36 -53.25
N LEU A 15 10.77 13.14 -53.07
CA LEU A 15 11.39 12.62 -51.85
C LEU A 15 11.49 13.72 -50.78
N ASP A 16 11.88 14.94 -51.15
CA ASP A 16 11.84 16.11 -50.25
C ASP A 16 10.44 16.35 -49.69
N ALA A 17 9.39 16.15 -50.50
CA ALA A 17 8.00 16.24 -50.06
C ALA A 17 7.62 15.18 -49.00
N LEU A 18 8.31 14.03 -48.96
CA LEU A 18 8.12 12.98 -47.93
C LEU A 18 8.96 13.24 -46.67
N ASP A 19 10.13 13.86 -46.80
CA ASP A 19 10.99 14.25 -45.68
C ASP A 19 10.59 15.59 -45.04
N THR A 20 9.70 16.38 -45.66
CA THR A 20 9.02 17.46 -44.92
C THR A 20 8.21 16.85 -43.76
N PRO A 21 8.46 17.25 -42.49
CA PRO A 21 7.63 16.80 -41.40
C PRO A 21 6.25 17.41 -41.57
N VAL A 22 5.31 16.61 -42.11
CA VAL A 22 3.89 16.95 -42.26
C VAL A 22 3.44 17.65 -41.00
N ASN A 23 3.16 18.96 -41.12
CA ASN A 23 3.01 19.90 -40.01
C ASN A 23 2.29 19.23 -38.84
N ALA A 24 3.07 18.77 -37.87
CA ALA A 24 2.55 18.07 -36.71
C ALA A 24 1.86 19.15 -35.88
N THR A 25 0.59 19.40 -36.21
CA THR A 25 -0.19 20.55 -35.74
C THR A 25 0.14 20.79 -34.29
N GLU A 26 0.47 22.03 -33.94
CA GLU A 26 0.70 22.47 -32.57
C GLU A 26 -0.62 22.44 -31.79
N GLY A 27 -1.22 21.25 -31.68
CA GLY A 27 -2.28 20.89 -30.76
C GLY A 27 -1.69 21.02 -29.38
N SER A 28 -1.72 22.27 -28.91
CA SER A 28 -1.02 22.84 -27.78
C SER A 28 -0.83 21.83 -26.65
N ARG A 29 0.29 21.94 -25.93
CA ARG A 29 0.54 21.14 -24.71
C ARG A 29 -0.68 21.15 -23.78
N VAL A 30 -1.45 22.25 -23.77
CA VAL A 30 -2.77 22.40 -23.14
C VAL A 30 -3.80 21.35 -23.60
N ARG A 31 -3.99 21.08 -24.89
CA ARG A 31 -4.92 20.05 -25.40
C ARG A 31 -4.51 18.63 -24.98
N ARG A 32 -3.20 18.33 -24.96
CA ARG A 32 -2.68 17.03 -24.49
C ARG A 32 -2.76 16.87 -22.97
N ILE A 33 -2.62 17.96 -22.20
CA ILE A 33 -2.83 17.98 -20.75
C ILE A 33 -4.33 17.88 -20.43
N ALA A 34 -5.17 18.67 -21.09
CA ALA A 34 -6.62 18.65 -20.94
C ALA A 34 -7.20 17.27 -21.25
N ALA A 35 -6.84 16.62 -22.36
CA ALA A 35 -7.28 15.27 -22.68
C ALA A 35 -6.84 14.20 -21.66
N ARG A 36 -5.77 14.43 -20.89
CA ARG A 36 -5.32 13.56 -19.79
C ARG A 36 -5.99 13.87 -18.44
N LEU A 37 -6.41 15.11 -18.22
CA LEU A 37 -7.08 15.54 -16.98
C LEU A 37 -8.61 15.50 -17.06
N LEU A 38 -9.21 15.59 -18.25
CA LEU A 38 -10.66 15.50 -18.44
C LEU A 38 -11.25 14.21 -17.88
N PRO A 39 -10.70 13.01 -18.18
CA PRO A 39 -11.27 11.76 -17.66
C PRO A 39 -11.27 11.66 -16.12
N PRO A 40 -10.16 11.89 -15.38
CA PRO A 40 -10.19 11.82 -13.92
C PRO A 40 -10.98 12.96 -13.28
N VAL A 41 -10.95 14.19 -13.82
CA VAL A 41 -11.76 15.31 -13.29
C VAL A 41 -13.24 15.06 -13.52
N GLY A 42 -13.63 14.60 -14.72
CA GLY A 42 -15.00 14.21 -15.03
C GLY A 42 -15.50 13.08 -14.13
N ALA A 43 -14.68 12.06 -13.86
CA ALA A 43 -15.01 10.99 -12.92
C ALA A 43 -15.23 11.51 -11.49
N ILE A 44 -14.40 12.45 -11.01
CA ILE A 44 -14.59 13.10 -9.69
C ILE A 44 -15.89 13.93 -9.67
N VAL A 45 -16.17 14.70 -10.72
CA VAL A 45 -17.42 15.50 -10.81
C VAL A 45 -18.65 14.59 -10.83
N VAL A 46 -18.63 13.49 -11.59
CA VAL A 46 -19.72 12.51 -11.59
C VAL A 46 -19.88 11.85 -10.21
N LEU A 47 -18.78 11.48 -9.54
CA LEU A 47 -18.81 10.91 -8.19
C LEU A 47 -19.43 11.88 -7.17
N VAL A 48 -19.03 13.16 -7.19
CA VAL A 48 -19.57 14.20 -6.30
C VAL A 48 -21.03 14.49 -6.62
N ALA A 49 -21.43 14.53 -7.90
CA ALA A 49 -22.82 14.71 -8.31
C ALA A 49 -23.70 13.53 -7.86
N LEU A 50 -23.21 12.28 -7.99
CA LEU A 50 -23.90 11.08 -7.49
C LEU A 50 -24.03 11.10 -5.96
N TRP A 51 -22.97 11.50 -5.23
CA TRP A 51 -23.03 11.63 -3.78
C TRP A 51 -24.02 12.74 -3.35
N GLN A 52 -23.98 13.91 -4.00
CA GLN A 52 -24.95 14.99 -3.76
C GLN A 52 -26.39 14.53 -4.02
N ALA A 53 -26.62 13.74 -5.06
CA ALA A 53 -27.94 13.17 -5.36
C ALA A 53 -28.38 12.12 -4.32
N LEU A 54 -27.47 11.25 -3.87
CA LEU A 54 -27.74 10.25 -2.82
C LEU A 54 -28.04 10.91 -1.46
N TRP A 55 -27.36 12.01 -1.12
CA TRP A 55 -27.65 12.82 0.06
C TRP A 55 -29.00 13.52 -0.08
N ALA A 56 -29.26 14.20 -1.21
CA ALA A 56 -30.52 14.90 -1.45
C ALA A 56 -31.75 13.96 -1.49
N ALA A 57 -31.54 12.68 -1.83
CA ALA A 57 -32.59 11.65 -1.79
C ALA A 57 -32.94 11.16 -0.38
N ALA A 58 -32.21 11.60 0.67
CA ALA A 58 -32.51 11.37 2.09
C ALA A 58 -32.69 9.89 2.51
N PHE A 59 -32.15 8.93 1.74
CA PHE A 59 -32.27 7.49 2.03
C PHE A 59 -31.59 7.06 3.34
N TRP A 60 -30.63 7.85 3.84
CA TRP A 60 -29.93 7.58 5.09
C TRP A 60 -29.91 8.82 5.99
N PRO A 61 -29.89 8.63 7.33
CA PRO A 61 -29.65 9.71 8.26
C PRO A 61 -28.33 10.44 7.99
N GLU A 62 -28.31 11.75 8.24
CA GLU A 62 -27.17 12.66 8.05
C GLU A 62 -25.85 12.14 8.67
N PHE A 63 -25.93 11.46 9.82
CA PHE A 63 -24.76 10.88 10.49
C PHE A 63 -24.12 9.69 9.74
N LYS A 64 -24.81 9.10 8.75
CA LYS A 64 -24.29 8.02 7.89
C LYS A 64 -23.79 8.54 6.55
N LEU A 65 -24.42 9.59 6.03
CA LEU A 65 -24.05 10.21 4.76
C LEU A 65 -24.23 11.73 4.89
N PRO A 66 -23.17 12.49 5.24
CA PRO A 66 -23.22 13.95 5.28
C PRO A 66 -23.15 14.54 3.87
N ALA A 67 -23.49 15.84 3.73
CA ALA A 67 -23.38 16.53 2.46
C ALA A 67 -21.91 16.67 2.01
N PRO A 68 -21.61 16.61 0.69
CA PRO A 68 -20.27 16.89 0.16
C PRO A 68 -19.69 18.25 0.60
N VAL A 69 -20.56 19.27 0.74
CA VAL A 69 -20.18 20.62 1.17
C VAL A 69 -19.74 20.65 2.63
N ASP A 70 -20.43 19.93 3.52
CA ASP A 70 -20.08 19.88 4.95
C ASP A 70 -18.76 19.15 5.18
N VAL A 71 -18.51 18.09 4.41
CA VAL A 71 -17.21 17.38 4.43
C VAL A 71 -16.11 18.31 3.94
N TRP A 72 -16.33 19.08 2.88
CA TRP A 72 -15.36 20.08 2.42
C TRP A 72 -15.11 21.18 3.46
N ALA A 73 -16.16 21.69 4.10
CA ALA A 73 -16.05 22.70 5.15
C ALA A 73 -15.26 22.19 6.36
N GLN A 74 -15.49 20.94 6.80
CA GLN A 74 -14.71 20.32 7.87
C GLN A 74 -13.24 20.12 7.48
N ILE A 75 -12.95 19.65 6.25
CA ILE A 75 -11.57 19.52 5.76
C ILE A 75 -10.88 20.89 5.76
N TRP A 76 -11.55 21.93 5.25
CA TRP A 76 -11.01 23.29 5.23
C TRP A 76 -10.76 23.86 6.64
N GLN A 77 -11.67 23.59 7.59
CA GLN A 77 -11.50 23.96 8.99
C GLN A 77 -10.31 23.24 9.63
N LEU A 78 -10.13 21.94 9.38
CA LEU A 78 -8.99 21.15 9.90
C LEU A 78 -7.64 21.61 9.34
N VAL A 79 -7.62 22.05 8.07
CA VAL A 79 -6.43 22.63 7.44
C VAL A 79 -6.13 24.02 8.02
N THR A 80 -7.11 24.93 8.07
CA THR A 80 -6.91 26.31 8.54
C THR A 80 -6.61 26.41 10.04
N THR A 81 -7.14 25.49 10.85
CA THR A 81 -6.81 25.40 12.30
C THR A 81 -5.50 24.65 12.58
N GLY A 82 -4.80 24.11 11.57
CA GLY A 82 -3.57 23.33 11.73
C GLY A 82 -3.75 21.93 12.36
N LYS A 83 -4.96 21.60 12.85
CA LYS A 83 -5.29 20.35 13.54
C LYS A 83 -5.12 19.10 12.68
N ILE A 84 -5.14 19.22 11.36
CA ILE A 84 -4.98 18.08 10.46
C ILE A 84 -3.67 17.30 10.70
N LEU A 85 -2.59 17.98 11.09
CA LEU A 85 -1.32 17.34 11.44
C LEU A 85 -1.39 16.61 12.79
N GLU A 86 -2.13 17.17 13.76
CA GLU A 86 -2.37 16.56 15.08
C GLU A 86 -3.20 15.26 14.95
N LEU A 87 -4.33 15.30 14.22
CA LEU A 87 -5.16 14.12 13.95
C LEU A 87 -4.40 13.02 13.19
N PHE A 88 -3.59 13.41 12.21
CA PHE A 88 -2.70 12.49 11.50
C PHE A 88 -1.66 11.89 12.46
N TRP A 89 -1.00 12.71 13.26
CA TRP A 89 0.02 12.26 14.22
C TRP A 89 -0.55 11.31 15.26
N VAL A 90 -1.71 11.61 15.85
CA VAL A 90 -2.42 10.73 16.79
C VAL A 90 -2.70 9.37 16.16
N SER A 91 -3.16 9.35 14.90
CA SER A 91 -3.46 8.10 14.17
C SER A 91 -2.19 7.28 13.90
N VAL A 92 -1.12 7.93 13.42
CA VAL A 92 0.18 7.28 13.16
C VAL A 92 0.83 6.78 14.45
N HIS A 93 0.84 7.60 15.50
CA HIS A 93 1.42 7.28 16.80
C HIS A 93 0.76 6.04 17.43
N ARG A 94 -0.58 5.98 17.40
CA ARG A 94 -1.34 4.80 17.86
C ARG A 94 -1.01 3.54 17.04
N ALA A 95 -0.93 3.66 15.71
CA ALA A 95 -0.58 2.54 14.84
C ALA A 95 0.85 2.03 15.10
N VAL A 96 1.81 2.93 15.25
CA VAL A 96 3.23 2.61 15.54
C VAL A 96 3.37 1.94 16.91
N ILE A 97 2.72 2.46 17.96
CA ILE A 97 2.76 1.85 19.30
C ILE A 97 2.10 0.46 19.28
N GLY A 98 0.89 0.34 18.72
CA GLY A 98 0.19 -0.95 18.62
C GLY A 98 1.02 -1.99 17.86
N PHE A 99 1.66 -1.59 16.76
CA PHE A 99 2.56 -2.45 15.99
C PHE A 99 3.84 -2.83 16.76
N ALA A 100 4.46 -1.89 17.46
CA ALA A 100 5.66 -2.15 18.26
C ALA A 100 5.39 -3.15 19.40
N ILE A 101 4.27 -3.01 20.12
CA ILE A 101 3.82 -3.97 21.13
C ILE A 101 3.53 -5.33 20.47
N SER A 102 2.88 -5.33 19.31
CA SER A 102 2.62 -6.57 18.54
C SER A 102 3.91 -7.28 18.16
N LEU A 103 4.93 -6.56 17.71
CA LEU A 103 6.23 -7.12 17.36
C LEU A 103 6.93 -7.75 18.58
N LEU A 104 6.89 -7.08 19.74
CA LEU A 104 7.46 -7.57 20.99
C LEU A 104 6.82 -8.89 21.48
N ILE A 105 5.55 -9.14 21.15
CA ILE A 105 4.84 -10.39 21.49
C ILE A 105 5.01 -11.45 20.39
N ALA A 106 4.87 -11.04 19.13
CA ALA A 106 4.87 -11.94 17.98
C ALA A 106 6.24 -12.54 17.67
N VAL A 107 7.34 -11.82 17.92
CA VAL A 107 8.69 -12.35 17.69
C VAL A 107 9.01 -13.50 18.66
N PRO A 108 8.88 -13.37 20.00
CA PRO A 108 9.00 -14.50 20.92
C PRO A 108 8.06 -15.66 20.59
N LEU A 109 6.79 -15.37 20.29
CA LEU A 109 5.78 -16.37 19.95
C LEU A 109 6.14 -17.15 18.68
N GLY A 110 6.47 -16.46 17.59
CA GLY A 110 6.91 -17.05 16.32
C GLY A 110 8.21 -17.84 16.49
N LEU A 111 9.16 -17.36 17.30
CA LEU A 111 10.38 -18.12 17.62
C LEU A 111 10.11 -19.37 18.46
N ALA A 112 9.11 -19.35 19.35
CA ALA A 112 8.68 -20.52 20.10
C ALA A 112 8.00 -21.56 19.20
N ILE A 113 7.02 -21.13 18.38
CA ILE A 113 6.34 -21.97 17.36
C ILE A 113 7.36 -22.56 16.38
N ALA A 114 8.33 -21.76 15.92
CA ALA A 114 9.31 -22.24 14.95
C ALA A 114 10.20 -23.37 15.50
N ASN A 115 10.58 -23.31 16.78
CA ASN A 115 11.64 -24.15 17.35
C ASN A 115 11.16 -25.24 18.32
N ILE A 116 9.99 -25.09 18.96
CA ILE A 116 9.50 -26.04 19.98
C ILE A 116 8.35 -26.86 19.38
N ARG A 117 8.58 -28.15 19.13
CA ARG A 117 7.61 -29.04 18.46
C ARG A 117 6.23 -29.08 19.13
N VAL A 118 6.20 -29.01 20.47
CA VAL A 118 4.94 -28.99 21.26
C VAL A 118 4.17 -27.68 21.00
N VAL A 119 4.85 -26.53 21.05
CA VAL A 119 4.25 -25.22 20.74
C VAL A 119 3.79 -25.15 19.29
N ARG A 120 4.57 -25.70 18.34
CA ARG A 120 4.17 -25.75 16.92
C ARG A 120 2.86 -26.52 16.71
N ARG A 121 2.67 -27.65 17.42
CA ARG A 121 1.47 -28.48 17.29
C ARG A 121 0.26 -27.91 18.05
N GLY A 122 0.47 -27.34 19.24
CA GLY A 122 -0.61 -26.81 20.07
C GLY A 122 -1.03 -25.38 19.72
N ILE A 123 -0.06 -24.47 19.61
CA ILE A 123 -0.33 -23.03 19.40
C ILE A 123 -0.30 -22.64 17.92
N GLY A 124 0.52 -23.31 17.11
CA GLY A 124 0.61 -23.05 15.66
C GLY A 124 -0.75 -23.01 14.95
N PRO A 125 -1.63 -24.03 15.09
CA PRO A 125 -2.96 -24.02 14.48
C PRO A 125 -3.86 -22.88 14.96
N LEU A 126 -3.79 -22.51 16.24
CA LEU A 126 -4.57 -21.41 16.80
C LEU A 126 -4.15 -20.06 16.20
N VAL A 127 -2.83 -19.84 16.06
CA VAL A 127 -2.27 -18.61 15.47
C VAL A 127 -2.57 -18.55 13.97
N SER A 128 -2.46 -19.66 13.24
CA SER A 128 -2.92 -19.74 11.85
C SER A 128 -4.43 -19.46 11.70
N GLY A 129 -5.26 -20.00 12.61
CA GLY A 129 -6.69 -19.76 12.64
C GLY A 129 -7.03 -18.29 12.89
N LEU A 130 -6.38 -17.64 13.86
CA LEU A 130 -6.58 -16.22 14.14
C LEU A 130 -6.24 -15.31 12.95
N GLN A 131 -5.26 -15.68 12.11
CA GLN A 131 -4.91 -14.91 10.91
C GLN A 131 -6.01 -14.96 9.81
N SER A 132 -6.89 -15.96 9.84
CA SER A 132 -8.01 -16.04 8.87
C SER A 132 -9.11 -15.01 9.13
N LEU A 133 -9.18 -14.45 10.35
CA LEU A 133 -10.12 -13.39 10.70
C LEU A 133 -9.52 -12.02 10.31
N PRO A 134 -10.24 -11.18 9.55
CA PRO A 134 -9.77 -9.82 9.28
C PRO A 134 -9.71 -9.04 10.59
N SER A 135 -8.69 -8.19 10.78
CA SER A 135 -8.49 -7.42 12.02
C SER A 135 -9.74 -6.62 12.43
N VAL A 136 -10.48 -6.09 11.46
CA VAL A 136 -11.72 -5.34 11.66
C VAL A 136 -12.82 -6.16 12.37
N ALA A 137 -12.83 -7.49 12.26
CA ALA A 137 -13.79 -8.35 12.96
C ALA A 137 -13.69 -8.26 14.50
N TRP A 138 -12.53 -7.84 15.03
CA TRP A 138 -12.31 -7.66 16.46
C TRP A 138 -12.80 -6.31 17.01
N VAL A 139 -13.15 -5.35 16.14
CA VAL A 139 -13.55 -3.99 16.54
C VAL A 139 -14.78 -4.00 17.47
N PRO A 140 -15.88 -4.74 17.21
CA PRO A 140 -17.03 -4.76 18.11
C PRO A 140 -16.69 -5.28 19.50
N ALA A 141 -15.94 -6.39 19.58
CA ALA A 141 -15.52 -6.97 20.86
C ALA A 141 -14.57 -6.03 21.64
N ALA A 142 -13.64 -5.37 20.94
CA ALA A 142 -12.74 -4.38 21.53
C ALA A 142 -13.50 -3.17 22.10
N ILE A 143 -14.53 -2.68 21.41
CA ILE A 143 -15.39 -1.59 21.91
C ILE A 143 -16.20 -2.06 23.12
N LEU A 144 -16.74 -3.29 23.12
CA LEU A 144 -17.48 -3.83 24.27
C LEU A 144 -16.60 -4.01 25.53
N TRP A 145 -15.34 -4.42 25.37
CA TRP A 145 -14.43 -4.63 26.51
C TRP A 145 -13.73 -3.36 26.99
N PHE A 146 -13.37 -2.43 26.10
CA PHE A 146 -12.50 -1.30 26.43
C PHE A 146 -13.13 0.08 26.18
N GLY A 147 -14.34 0.14 25.62
CA GLY A 147 -15.00 1.36 25.18
C GLY A 147 -14.35 1.99 23.94
N LEU A 148 -14.80 3.20 23.60
CA LEU A 148 -14.24 4.02 22.52
C LEU A 148 -12.93 4.70 22.96
N ASN A 149 -11.89 3.90 23.24
CA ASN A 149 -10.60 4.34 23.77
C ASN A 149 -9.42 3.71 23.00
N ASP A 150 -8.24 4.31 23.12
CA ASP A 150 -6.97 3.84 22.51
C ASP A 150 -6.68 2.35 22.81
N ARG A 151 -7.08 1.86 23.99
CA ARG A 151 -6.98 0.43 24.36
C ARG A 151 -7.70 -0.50 23.38
N ALA A 152 -8.88 -0.10 22.88
CA ALA A 152 -9.60 -0.88 21.88
C ALA A 152 -8.84 -0.92 20.55
N ILE A 153 -8.25 0.21 20.13
CA ILE A 153 -7.42 0.31 18.93
C ILE A 153 -6.20 -0.61 19.05
N TYR A 154 -5.46 -0.54 20.17
CA TYR A 154 -4.30 -1.40 20.41
C TYR A 154 -4.67 -2.88 20.43
N TRP A 155 -5.82 -3.25 21.00
CA TRP A 155 -6.29 -4.64 21.00
C TRP A 155 -6.59 -5.17 19.61
N VAL A 156 -7.26 -4.38 18.76
CA VAL A 156 -7.54 -4.72 17.35
C VAL A 156 -6.24 -4.86 16.55
N VAL A 157 -5.29 -3.95 16.74
CA VAL A 157 -3.96 -4.03 16.09
C VAL A 157 -3.21 -5.28 16.55
N LEU A 158 -3.22 -5.60 17.85
CA LEU A 158 -2.60 -6.80 18.42
C LEU A 158 -3.16 -8.08 17.82
N LEU A 159 -4.48 -8.26 17.83
CA LEU A 159 -5.11 -9.50 17.33
C LEU A 159 -4.95 -9.67 15.81
N GLY A 160 -4.84 -8.60 15.03
CA GLY A 160 -4.53 -8.68 13.61
C GLY A 160 -3.04 -8.89 13.29
N ALA A 161 -2.16 -8.15 13.98
CA ALA A 161 -0.74 -8.12 13.65
C ALA A 161 0.05 -9.30 14.26
N VAL A 162 -0.24 -9.71 15.50
CA VAL A 162 0.53 -10.77 16.17
C VAL A 162 0.51 -12.08 15.40
N PRO A 163 -0.65 -12.59 14.91
CA PRO A 163 -0.67 -13.83 14.14
C PRO A 163 0.05 -13.72 12.80
N SER A 164 -0.15 -12.61 12.09
CA SER A 164 0.49 -12.37 10.79
C SER A 164 2.02 -12.27 10.89
N ILE A 165 2.54 -11.57 11.91
CA ILE A 165 3.98 -11.48 12.17
C ILE A 165 4.55 -12.83 12.61
N ALA A 166 3.86 -13.54 13.53
CA ALA A 166 4.33 -14.83 14.03
C ALA A 166 4.39 -15.89 12.92
N ASN A 167 3.35 -15.99 12.09
CA ASN A 167 3.32 -16.92 10.96
C ASN A 167 4.31 -16.51 9.87
N GLY A 168 4.44 -15.22 9.55
CA GLY A 168 5.48 -14.73 8.64
C GLY A 168 6.90 -15.08 9.10
N LEU A 169 7.18 -14.96 10.41
CA LEU A 169 8.47 -15.34 11.00
C LEU A 169 8.70 -16.86 10.94
N VAL A 170 7.67 -17.68 11.22
CA VAL A 170 7.75 -19.14 11.11
C VAL A 170 8.01 -19.54 9.65
N SER A 171 7.22 -19.03 8.70
CA SER A 171 7.40 -19.29 7.26
C SER A 171 8.75 -18.82 6.72
N GLY A 172 9.28 -17.70 7.22
CA GLY A 172 10.60 -17.20 6.85
C GLY A 172 11.74 -18.06 7.40
N LEU A 173 11.59 -18.61 8.62
CA LEU A 173 12.55 -19.53 9.23
C LEU A 173 12.51 -20.92 8.58
N ASP A 174 11.34 -21.42 8.22
CA ASP A 174 11.16 -22.72 7.57
C ASP A 174 11.68 -22.73 6.12
N GLN A 175 11.80 -21.56 5.48
CA GLN A 175 12.44 -21.40 4.16
C GLN A 175 13.97 -21.40 4.20
N VAL A 176 14.61 -21.23 5.38
CA VAL A 176 16.07 -21.21 5.47
C VAL A 176 16.62 -22.62 5.22
N PRO A 177 17.47 -22.85 4.20
CA PRO A 177 18.03 -24.17 3.92
C PRO A 177 18.71 -24.74 5.16
N PRO A 178 18.46 -26.01 5.55
CA PRO A 178 18.87 -26.55 6.85
C PRO A 178 20.38 -26.66 7.04
N ILE A 179 21.19 -26.33 6.02
CA ILE A 179 22.64 -26.19 6.09
C ILE A 179 23.07 -24.85 6.74
N LEU A 180 22.36 -23.72 6.49
CA LEU A 180 22.74 -22.41 7.05
C LEU A 180 22.69 -22.38 8.59
N PRO A 181 21.65 -22.91 9.28
CA PRO A 181 21.64 -22.96 10.74
C PRO A 181 22.70 -23.90 11.33
N ARG A 182 23.15 -24.91 10.58
CA ARG A 182 24.23 -25.82 11.01
C ARG A 182 25.59 -25.13 10.90
N VAL A 183 25.86 -24.46 9.79
CA VAL A 183 27.06 -23.63 9.61
C VAL A 183 27.08 -22.49 10.62
N GLY A 184 25.96 -21.80 10.83
CA GLY A 184 25.83 -20.76 11.86
C GLY A 184 26.14 -21.29 13.26
N LYS A 185 25.60 -22.45 13.65
CA LYS A 185 25.95 -23.10 14.93
C LYS A 185 27.43 -23.48 15.02
N ALA A 186 28.02 -24.02 13.95
CA ALA A 186 29.45 -24.38 13.91
C ALA A 186 30.37 -23.15 14.02
N LEU A 187 29.89 -21.97 13.58
CA LEU A 187 30.58 -20.68 13.68
C LEU A 187 30.13 -19.84 14.89
N GLY A 188 29.41 -20.42 15.86
CA GLY A 188 29.02 -19.75 17.11
C GLY A 188 27.86 -18.74 17.02
N ALA A 189 27.19 -18.62 15.87
CA ALA A 189 26.09 -17.68 15.69
C ALA A 189 24.82 -18.10 16.47
N GLY A 190 24.49 -17.33 17.51
CA GLY A 190 23.23 -17.48 18.26
C GLY A 190 21.98 -17.11 17.44
N ARG A 191 20.81 -17.56 17.89
CA ARG A 191 19.51 -17.37 17.20
C ARG A 191 19.22 -15.91 16.80
N VAL A 192 19.58 -14.95 17.66
CA VAL A 192 19.42 -13.50 17.40
C VAL A 192 20.39 -12.99 16.34
N GLY A 193 21.60 -13.55 16.28
CA GLY A 193 22.60 -13.21 15.25
C GLY A 193 22.13 -13.62 13.85
N GLY A 194 21.55 -14.81 13.69
CA GLY A 194 20.96 -15.23 12.40
C GLY A 194 19.85 -14.29 11.91
N ILE A 195 19.01 -13.79 12.80
CA ILE A 195 17.95 -12.83 12.44
C ILE A 195 18.56 -11.49 12.00
N ARG A 196 19.54 -10.97 12.75
CA ARG A 196 20.14 -9.66 12.50
C ARG A 196 21.06 -9.62 11.28
N TYR A 197 21.86 -10.67 11.05
CA TYR A 197 22.92 -10.68 10.05
C TYR A 197 22.61 -11.51 8.79
N ILE A 198 21.53 -12.31 8.78
CA ILE A 198 21.15 -13.13 7.62
C ILE A 198 19.75 -12.75 7.11
N LEU A 199 18.73 -12.83 7.97
CA LEU A 199 17.33 -12.60 7.54
C LEU A 199 17.03 -11.13 7.20
N LEU A 200 17.49 -10.19 8.04
CA LEU A 200 17.31 -8.74 7.81
C LEU A 200 17.90 -8.24 6.47
N PRO A 201 19.18 -8.50 6.13
CA PRO A 201 19.71 -8.12 4.83
C PRO A 201 19.08 -8.87 3.65
N ALA A 202 18.65 -10.13 3.84
CA ALA A 202 17.94 -10.89 2.79
C ALA A 202 16.54 -10.35 2.48
N ALA A 203 15.85 -9.73 3.44
CA ALA A 203 14.53 -9.11 3.24
C ALA A 203 14.59 -7.72 2.59
N LEU A 204 15.73 -7.02 2.70
CA LEU A 204 15.91 -5.64 2.23
C LEU A 204 15.61 -5.44 0.72
N PRO A 205 16.04 -6.33 -0.20
CA PRO A 205 15.73 -6.19 -1.63
C PRO A 205 14.23 -6.30 -1.93
N GLY A 206 13.48 -7.13 -1.18
CA GLY A 206 12.04 -7.26 -1.33
C GLY A 206 11.29 -5.99 -0.91
N PHE A 207 11.69 -5.38 0.21
CA PHE A 207 11.15 -4.10 0.67
C PHE A 207 11.40 -2.97 -0.33
N LEU A 208 12.62 -2.87 -0.86
CA LEU A 208 12.98 -1.92 -1.92
C LEU A 208 12.27 -2.21 -3.25
N GLY A 209 11.98 -3.48 -3.54
CA GLY A 209 11.15 -3.91 -4.66
C GLY A 209 9.72 -3.40 -4.54
N GLY A 210 9.09 -3.59 -3.38
CA GLY A 210 7.75 -3.06 -3.08
C GLY A 210 7.66 -1.53 -3.21
N LEU A 211 8.65 -0.80 -2.68
CA LEU A 211 8.74 0.66 -2.84
C LEU A 211 8.91 1.08 -4.32
N LYS A 212 9.73 0.37 -5.10
CA LYS A 212 9.84 0.59 -6.55
C LYS A 212 8.55 0.27 -7.30
N GLN A 213 7.79 -0.74 -6.89
CA GLN A 213 6.51 -1.11 -7.49
C GLN A 213 5.45 -0.03 -7.22
N ALA A 214 5.38 0.46 -5.98
CA ALA A 214 4.50 1.55 -5.57
C ALA A 214 4.80 2.85 -6.37
N GLY A 215 6.07 3.18 -6.58
CA GLY A 215 6.48 4.31 -7.42
C GLY A 215 6.20 4.11 -8.92
N ARG A 216 6.37 2.89 -9.45
CA ARG A 216 6.21 2.60 -10.88
C ARG A 216 4.76 2.44 -11.34
N SER A 217 3.80 2.31 -10.42
CA SER A 217 2.34 2.30 -10.70
C SER A 217 1.83 3.53 -11.46
N ARG A 218 2.62 4.61 -11.56
CA ARG A 218 2.24 5.89 -12.21
C ARG A 218 2.88 6.14 -13.59
N GLY A 219 3.48 5.14 -14.22
CA GLY A 219 4.15 5.29 -15.52
C GLY A 219 4.05 4.05 -16.40
N GLY A 220 2.88 3.80 -16.99
CA GLY A 220 2.67 2.58 -17.79
C GLY A 220 1.29 2.45 -18.44
N ARG A 221 0.82 3.49 -19.14
CA ARG A 221 -0.11 3.47 -20.30
C ARG A 221 -0.20 4.89 -20.88
#